data_AF-A0A2E9DWR7-F1
#
_entry.id   AF-A0A2E9DWR7-F1
#
_cell.length_a   1.000
_cell.length_b   1.000
_cell.length_c   1.000
_cell.angle_alpha   90.00
_cell.angle_beta   90.00
_cell.angle_gamma   90.00
#
_symmetry.space_group_name_H-M   'P 1'
#
loop_
_entity.id
_entity.type
_entity.pdbx_description
1 polymer ?
#
loop_
_entity_poly.entity_id
_entity_poly.type
_entity_poly.pdbx_seq_one_letter_code
_entity_poly.pdbx_strand_id
1 'polypeptide(L)'
;GGSLVRKNVPPYVKAAREPLSYVGVNTIGLRRRGFNDQQIINVEDIYRVIYVQNSNMTTALNVADLELPKSDEKEVVLDFIRNSTKGIMRGLS
;
A
#
# COMPACT_ATOMS: atom_id res chain seq x y z
N GLY A 1 -27.38 3.32 12.75
CA GLY A 1 -26.19 2.62 13.25
C GLY A 1 -25.30 2.29 12.07
N GLY A 2 -24.13 2.90 11.98
CA GLY A 2 -23.18 2.67 10.89
C GLY A 2 -21.78 2.73 11.47
N SER A 3 -21.33 1.62 12.04
CA SER A 3 -19.96 1.53 12.57
C SER A 3 -19.03 1.43 11.36
N LEU A 4 -18.67 2.57 10.79
CA LEU A 4 -17.62 2.68 9.78
C LEU A 4 -16.31 2.27 10.45
N VAL A 5 -15.95 0.99 10.33
CA VAL A 5 -14.64 0.51 10.75
C VAL A 5 -13.61 1.21 9.88
N ARG A 6 -13.05 2.32 10.39
CA ARG A 6 -11.97 3.07 9.75
C ARG A 6 -10.74 2.17 9.71
N LYS A 7 -10.47 1.59 8.54
CA LYS A 7 -9.25 0.85 8.27
C LYS A 7 -8.07 1.79 8.10
N ASN A 8 -6.86 1.30 8.34
CA ASN A 8 -5.65 2.10 8.17
C ASN A 8 -5.35 2.35 6.68
N VAL A 9 -4.87 3.56 6.37
CA VAL A 9 -4.40 3.94 5.04
C VAL A 9 -2.87 3.80 5.05
N PRO A 10 -2.30 2.90 4.24
CA PRO A 10 -0.86 2.69 4.19
C PRO A 10 -0.14 3.90 3.52
N PRO A 11 1.18 4.04 3.69
CA PRO A 11 1.91 5.23 3.25
C PRO A 11 1.96 5.35 1.71
N TYR A 12 2.24 6.54 1.18
CA TYR A 12 2.45 6.80 -0.26
C TYR A 12 1.24 6.63 -1.19
N VAL A 13 0.09 6.13 -0.71
CA VAL A 13 -1.08 5.86 -1.55
C VAL A 13 -2.18 6.90 -1.41
N LYS A 14 -3.11 6.85 -2.35
CA LYS A 14 -4.37 7.58 -2.32
C LYS A 14 -5.48 6.62 -1.94
N ALA A 15 -6.35 7.07 -1.06
CA ALA A 15 -7.55 6.38 -0.64
C ALA A 15 -8.76 7.22 -1.06
N ALA A 16 -9.72 6.61 -1.74
CA ALA A 16 -10.97 7.27 -2.15
C ALA A 16 -12.11 6.23 -2.21
N ARG A 17 -13.33 6.71 -2.49
CA ARG A 17 -14.60 5.95 -2.49
C ARG A 17 -15.19 5.70 -1.10
N GLU A 18 -16.47 5.32 -1.08
CA GLU A 18 -17.23 4.91 0.10
C GLU A 18 -17.77 3.49 -0.15
N PRO A 19 -17.32 2.46 0.60
CA PRO A 19 -16.31 2.50 1.66
C PRO A 19 -14.89 2.76 1.12
N LEU A 20 -14.03 3.33 1.98
CA LEU A 20 -12.67 3.76 1.64
C LEU A 20 -11.83 2.63 1.00
N SER A 21 -11.36 2.86 -0.22
CA SER A 21 -10.64 1.88 -1.04
C SER A 21 -9.33 2.46 -1.59
N TYR A 22 -8.37 1.58 -1.85
CA TYR A 22 -7.15 1.91 -2.57
C TYR A 22 -7.47 2.37 -4.00
N VAL A 23 -6.90 3.49 -4.42
CA VAL A 23 -7.07 4.02 -5.79
C VAL A 23 -5.75 4.34 -6.49
N GLY A 24 -4.63 3.84 -5.97
CA GLY A 24 -3.31 4.01 -6.58
C GLY A 24 -2.31 4.77 -5.72
N VAL A 25 -1.05 4.77 -6.16
CA VAL A 25 0.05 5.52 -5.53
C VAL A 25 -0.10 7.03 -5.78
N ASN A 26 0.27 7.85 -4.80
CA ASN A 26 0.28 9.31 -4.91
C ASN A 26 1.53 9.83 -5.62
N THR A 27 1.79 9.34 -6.83
CA THR A 27 3.01 9.67 -7.61
C THR A 27 3.29 11.16 -7.71
N ILE A 28 2.26 11.98 -7.96
CA ILE A 28 2.37 13.44 -8.02
C ILE A 28 2.85 14.00 -6.67
N GLY A 29 2.25 13.56 -5.56
CA GLY A 29 2.66 13.99 -4.22
C GLY A 29 4.08 13.56 -3.86
N LEU A 30 4.49 12.36 -4.29
CA LEU A 30 5.85 11.84 -4.07
C LEU A 30 6.89 12.64 -4.87
N ARG A 31 6.63 12.90 -6.16
CA ARG A 31 7.50 13.75 -6.99
C ARG A 31 7.68 15.15 -6.38
N ARG A 32 6.60 15.75 -5.89
CA ARG A 32 6.66 17.07 -5.22
C ARG A 32 7.45 17.04 -3.90
N ARG A 33 7.58 15.87 -3.27
CA ARG A 33 8.37 15.65 -2.04
C ARG A 33 9.82 15.23 -2.33
N GLY A 34 10.24 15.21 -3.60
CA GLY A 34 11.61 14.90 -3.99
C GLY A 34 11.92 13.41 -4.12
N PHE A 35 10.91 12.54 -4.18
CA PHE A 35 11.13 11.13 -4.52
C PHE A 35 11.62 11.03 -5.96
N ASN A 36 12.68 10.26 -6.17
CA ASN A 36 13.16 9.97 -7.52
C ASN A 36 12.24 8.95 -8.22
N ASP A 37 12.36 8.86 -9.54
CA ASP A 37 11.49 7.97 -10.33
C ASP A 37 11.65 6.50 -9.96
N GLN A 38 12.86 6.06 -9.59
CA GLN A 38 13.09 4.68 -9.16
C GLN A 38 12.36 4.35 -7.85
N GLN A 39 12.34 5.26 -6.88
CA GLN A 39 11.61 5.09 -5.63
C GLN A 39 10.11 5.04 -5.88
N ILE A 40 9.60 5.87 -6.80
CA ILE A 40 8.18 5.86 -7.16
C ILE A 40 7.80 4.52 -7.80
N ILE A 41 8.64 4.01 -8.72
CA ILE A 41 8.45 2.69 -9.34
C ILE A 41 8.45 1.60 -8.27
N ASN A 42 9.40 1.61 -7.33
CA ASN A 42 9.45 0.64 -6.24
C ASN A 42 8.13 0.66 -5.43
N VAL A 43 7.64 1.85 -5.06
CA VAL A 43 6.37 2.01 -4.34
C VAL A 43 5.18 1.48 -5.15
N GLU A 44 5.13 1.76 -6.45
CA GLU A 44 4.09 1.24 -7.33
C GLU A 44 4.09 -0.29 -7.41
N ASP A 45 5.27 -0.90 -7.54
CA ASP A 45 5.41 -2.35 -7.60
C ASP A 45 5.03 -3.01 -6.27
N ILE A 46 5.43 -2.43 -5.13
CA ILE A 46 5.01 -2.88 -3.80
C ILE A 46 3.48 -2.93 -3.70
N TYR A 47 2.80 -1.83 -4.03
CA TYR A 47 1.34 -1.79 -3.93
C TYR A 47 0.62 -2.60 -5.00
N ARG A 48 1.25 -2.83 -6.16
CA ARG A 48 0.74 -3.75 -7.18
C ARG A 48 0.74 -5.19 -6.67
N VAL A 49 1.83 -5.64 -6.05
CA VAL A 49 1.90 -6.98 -5.43
C VAL A 49 0.85 -7.10 -4.31
N ILE A 50 0.72 -6.07 -3.46
CA ILE A 50 -0.17 -6.10 -2.29
C ILE A 50 -1.65 -6.09 -2.66
N TYR A 51 -2.07 -5.23 -3.60
CA TYR A 51 -3.49 -4.99 -3.88
C TYR A 51 -4.02 -5.56 -5.19
N VAL A 52 -3.16 -5.85 -6.16
CA VAL A 52 -3.59 -6.27 -7.52
C VAL A 52 -3.31 -7.75 -7.73
N GLN A 53 -2.13 -8.23 -7.35
CA GLN A 53 -1.71 -9.61 -7.63
C GLN A 53 -2.22 -10.62 -6.60
N ASN A 54 -2.57 -10.17 -5.41
CA ASN A 54 -2.93 -11.06 -4.30
C ASN A 54 -4.26 -10.65 -3.67
N SER A 55 -5.12 -11.64 -3.44
CA SER A 55 -6.39 -11.46 -2.72
C SER A 55 -6.25 -11.58 -1.21
N ASN A 56 -5.17 -12.22 -0.74
CA ASN A 56 -4.88 -12.43 0.68
C ASN A 56 -3.67 -11.59 1.12
N MET A 57 -3.87 -10.76 2.15
CA MET A 57 -2.84 -9.87 2.70
C MET A 57 -1.59 -10.62 3.18
N THR A 58 -1.75 -11.76 3.87
CA THR A 58 -0.60 -12.52 4.39
C THR A 58 0.27 -13.04 3.26
N THR A 59 -0.36 -13.60 2.21
CA THR A 59 0.35 -14.05 1.01
C THR A 59 1.01 -12.86 0.31
N ALA A 60 0.30 -11.76 0.15
CA ALA A 60 0.80 -10.57 -0.53
C ALA A 60 2.04 -9.99 0.16
N LEU A 61 2.06 -9.96 1.50
CA LEU A 61 3.22 -9.52 2.28
C LEU A 61 4.42 -10.46 2.09
N ASN A 62 4.19 -11.78 2.09
CA ASN A 62 5.27 -12.75 1.85
C ASN A 62 5.85 -12.63 0.44
N VAL A 63 4.98 -12.49 -0.58
CA VAL A 63 5.40 -12.31 -1.98
C VAL A 63 6.16 -11.00 -2.13
N ALA A 64 5.67 -9.90 -1.58
CA ALA A 64 6.37 -8.62 -1.61
C ALA A 64 7.73 -8.68 -0.88
N ASP A 65 7.83 -9.47 0.20
CA ASP A 65 9.09 -9.63 0.92
C ASP A 65 10.12 -10.47 0.14
N LEU A 66 9.67 -11.48 -0.61
CA LEU A 66 10.53 -12.39 -1.37
C LEU A 66 10.89 -11.90 -2.78
N GLU A 67 9.92 -11.36 -3.52
CA GLU A 67 10.09 -11.04 -4.94
C GLU A 67 10.61 -9.62 -5.19
N LEU A 68 10.28 -8.67 -4.30
CA LEU A 68 10.69 -7.27 -4.50
C LEU A 68 12.08 -7.01 -3.91
N PRO A 69 12.90 -6.18 -4.60
CA PRO A 69 14.21 -5.80 -4.09
C PRO A 69 14.09 -5.07 -2.76
N LYS A 70 15.14 -5.15 -1.94
CA LYS A 70 15.20 -4.38 -0.68
C LYS A 70 15.25 -2.89 -1.00
N SER A 71 14.35 -2.13 -0.37
CA SER A 71 14.34 -0.67 -0.43
C SER A 71 13.73 -0.12 0.85
N ASP A 72 14.07 1.12 1.19
CA ASP A 72 13.53 1.78 2.39
C ASP A 72 11.99 1.88 2.33
N GLU A 73 11.44 2.11 1.14
CA GLU A 73 9.99 2.20 0.94
C GLU A 73 9.30 0.86 1.19
N LYS A 74 9.93 -0.26 0.78
CA LYS A 74 9.43 -1.61 1.04
C LYS A 74 9.33 -1.87 2.53
N GLU A 75 10.40 -1.60 3.28
CA GLU A 75 10.42 -1.82 4.73
C GLU A 75 9.35 -0.99 5.42
N VAL A 76 9.26 0.31 5.09
CA VAL A 76 8.24 1.22 5.65
C VAL A 76 6.81 0.71 5.37
N VAL A 77 6.53 0.23 4.15
CA VAL A 77 5.19 -0.28 3.79
C VAL A 77 4.90 -1.60 4.52
N LEU A 78 5.81 -2.57 4.46
CA LEU A 78 5.60 -3.88 5.07
C LEU A 78 5.43 -3.76 6.59
N ASP A 79 6.25 -2.96 7.25
CA ASP A 79 6.16 -2.74 8.69
C ASP A 79 4.87 -2.03 9.07
N PHE A 80 4.43 -1.04 8.30
CA PHE A 80 3.13 -0.40 8.54
C PHE A 80 1.98 -1.40 8.51
N ILE A 81 1.96 -2.27 7.49
CA ILE A 81 0.89 -3.26 7.32
C ILE A 81 0.96 -4.33 8.40
N ARG A 82 2.16 -4.83 8.73
CA ARG A 82 2.38 -5.81 9.81
C ARG A 82 1.94 -5.29 11.18
N ASN A 83 2.16 -4.00 11.45
CA ASN A 83 1.76 -3.35 12.70
C ASN A 83 0.29 -2.86 12.72
N SER A 84 -0.43 -2.96 11.60
CA SER A 84 -1.80 -2.47 11.49
C SER A 84 -2.82 -3.42 12.14
N THR A 85 -3.04 -3.27 13.45
CA THR A 85 -3.99 -4.07 14.26
C THR A 85 -5.44 -4.05 13.77
N LYS A 86 -5.88 -2.96 13.12
CA LYS A 86 -7.24 -2.81 12.56
C LYS A 86 -7.37 -3.28 11.10
N GLY A 87 -6.27 -3.78 10.52
CA GLY A 87 -6.16 -4.06 9.09
C GLY A 87 -6.13 -2.81 8.21
N ILE A 88 -5.74 -2.99 6.94
CA ILE A 88 -5.63 -1.91 5.96
C ILE A 88 -6.85 -1.84 5.02
N MET A 89 -7.05 -0.66 4.42
CA MET A 89 -8.10 -0.43 3.42
C MET A 89 -8.08 -1.48 2.31
N ARG A 90 -9.24 -1.77 1.70
CA ARG A 90 -9.35 -2.82 0.67
C ARG A 90 -8.80 -2.34 -0.69
N GLY A 91 -8.40 -3.29 -1.52
CA GLY A 91 -7.99 -3.07 -2.91
C GLY A 91 -9.16 -2.66 -3.82
N LEU A 92 -8.85 -2.39 -5.08
CA LEU A 92 -9.86 -2.16 -6.12
C LEU A 92 -10.72 -3.42 -6.26
N SER A 93 -11.99 -3.35 -5.86
CA SER A 93 -13.03 -4.30 -6.27
C SER A 93 -13.69 -3.83 -7.56
#